data_AF-N2J1P4-F1
#
_entry.id   AF-N2J1P4-F1
#
_cell.length_a   1.000
_cell.length_b   1.000
_cell.length_c   1.000
_cell.angle_alpha   90.00
_cell.angle_beta   90.00
_cell.angle_gamma   90.00
#
_symmetry.space_group_name_H-M   'P 1'
#
loop_
_entity.id
_entity.type
_entity.pdbx_description
1 polymer ?
#
loop_
_entity_poly.entity_id
_entity_poly.type
_entity_poly.pdbx_seq_one_letter_code
_entity_poly.pdbx_strand_id
1 'polypeptide(L)'
;MSERKTRIYLEPAQRTQVVNLQRRLFLRSGLTVGAMAMLTGCNLQDGDQVDKVLWALSRWNDRVQAWLFGGQRLAPVYREDQITHPFPFNAFYPEYNVPDVDLSDYRLEVSGLVQKKQPWTLEALRRLPQRSDITRLICIEGWSAIGQWSGVPLKTFLEHIGADTTAKYVAFKCADRYYSSIDMATALHPQTLLALDFGKTPLPPDYGYPLRLRVPTKLGFKNPKHIGELFVTNQYPGGYWEDQGYNWFSGI
;
A
#
# COMPACT_ATOMS: atom_id res chain seq x y z
N MET A 1 17.11 -70.69 -8.22
CA MET A 1 16.14 -70.15 -7.23
C MET A 1 15.49 -68.92 -7.84
N SER A 2 14.17 -68.94 -8.02
CA SER A 2 13.38 -67.90 -8.69
C SER A 2 12.91 -66.86 -7.66
N GLU A 3 13.29 -65.60 -7.82
CA GLU A 3 12.80 -64.49 -6.98
C GLU A 3 11.34 -64.19 -7.30
N ARG A 4 10.41 -64.54 -6.39
CA ARG A 4 9.03 -64.04 -6.44
C ARG A 4 9.02 -62.55 -6.10
N LYS A 5 8.84 -61.69 -7.11
CA LYS A 5 8.47 -60.28 -6.89
C LYS A 5 7.02 -60.20 -6.38
N THR A 6 6.84 -59.99 -5.09
CA THR A 6 5.52 -59.69 -4.50
C THR A 6 5.03 -58.34 -5.02
N ARG A 7 3.94 -58.36 -5.79
CA ARG A 7 3.32 -57.14 -6.34
C ARG A 7 2.47 -56.50 -5.25
N ILE A 8 2.91 -55.35 -4.72
CA ILE A 8 2.16 -54.61 -3.70
C ILE A 8 0.91 -54.00 -4.34
N TYR A 9 -0.27 -54.44 -3.90
CA TYR A 9 -1.55 -53.84 -4.31
C TYR A 9 -1.95 -52.78 -3.28
N LEU A 10 -2.02 -51.53 -3.73
CA LEU A 10 -2.52 -50.41 -2.95
C LEU A 10 -4.02 -50.25 -3.16
N GLU A 11 -4.78 -50.16 -2.07
CA GLU A 11 -6.19 -49.78 -2.06
C GLU A 11 -6.38 -48.37 -2.67
N PRO A 12 -7.54 -48.04 -3.26
CA PRO A 12 -7.78 -46.73 -3.89
C PRO A 12 -7.50 -45.52 -2.99
N ALA A 13 -7.84 -45.63 -1.71
CA ALA A 13 -7.56 -44.60 -0.70
C ALA A 13 -6.04 -44.43 -0.45
N GLN A 14 -5.30 -45.54 -0.41
CA GLN A 14 -3.84 -45.53 -0.23
C GLN A 14 -3.14 -44.95 -1.47
N ARG A 15 -3.60 -45.27 -2.68
CA ARG A 15 -3.10 -44.66 -3.92
C ARG A 15 -3.29 -43.14 -3.91
N THR A 16 -4.44 -42.68 -3.46
CA THR A 16 -4.75 -41.25 -3.36
C THR A 16 -3.83 -40.55 -2.35
N GLN A 17 -3.57 -41.18 -1.21
CA GLN A 17 -2.62 -40.67 -0.22
C GLN A 17 -1.19 -40.61 -0.75
N VAL A 18 -0.72 -41.65 -1.47
CA VAL A 18 0.61 -41.67 -2.09
C VAL A 18 0.74 -40.57 -3.14
N VAL A 19 -0.26 -40.36 -3.99
CA VAL A 19 -0.26 -39.26 -4.98
C VAL A 19 -0.20 -37.89 -4.29
N ASN A 20 -0.96 -37.70 -3.20
CA ASN A 20 -0.94 -36.45 -2.45
C ASN A 20 0.40 -36.21 -1.75
N LEU A 21 1.03 -37.26 -1.21
CA LEU A 21 2.38 -37.19 -0.62
C LEU A 21 3.43 -36.87 -1.68
N GLN A 22 3.38 -37.52 -2.85
CA GLN A 22 4.27 -37.25 -3.97
C GLN A 22 4.10 -35.81 -4.48
N ARG A 23 2.87 -35.30 -4.60
CA ARG A 23 2.62 -33.90 -4.97
C ARG A 23 3.20 -32.93 -3.93
N ARG A 24 3.00 -33.18 -2.64
CA ARG A 24 3.56 -32.35 -1.56
C ARG A 24 5.09 -32.38 -1.55
N LEU A 25 5.69 -33.55 -1.77
CA LEU A 25 7.14 -33.70 -1.88
C LEU A 25 7.68 -33.01 -3.13
N PHE A 26 7.02 -33.14 -4.28
CA PHE A 26 7.39 -32.44 -5.50
C PHE A 26 7.30 -30.92 -5.35
N LEU A 27 6.23 -30.40 -4.73
CA LEU A 27 6.09 -28.97 -4.43
C LEU A 27 7.18 -28.49 -3.45
N ARG A 28 7.47 -29.25 -2.39
CA ARG A 28 8.56 -28.94 -1.45
C ARG A 28 9.93 -28.96 -2.12
N SER A 29 10.22 -29.99 -2.91
CA SER A 29 11.49 -30.12 -3.64
C SER A 29 11.64 -29.08 -4.75
N GLY A 30 10.54 -28.69 -5.42
CA GLY A 30 10.55 -27.61 -6.40
C GLY A 30 10.85 -26.25 -5.78
N LEU A 31 10.30 -25.98 -4.58
CA LEU A 31 10.61 -24.76 -3.82
C LEU A 31 12.07 -24.71 -3.37
N THR A 32 12.66 -25.83 -2.94
CA THR A 32 14.06 -25.86 -2.49
C THR A 32 15.06 -25.78 -3.64
N VAL A 33 14.80 -26.46 -4.77
CA VAL A 33 15.65 -26.36 -5.97
C VAL A 33 15.58 -24.95 -6.58
N GLY A 34 14.39 -24.35 -6.63
CA GLY A 34 14.22 -22.97 -7.07
C GLY A 34 14.98 -21.96 -6.19
N ALA A 35 14.91 -22.14 -4.86
CA ALA A 35 15.65 -21.29 -3.92
C ALA A 35 17.18 -21.44 -4.04
N MET A 36 17.69 -22.67 -4.24
CA MET A 36 19.13 -22.89 -4.40
C MET A 36 19.65 -22.40 -5.76
N ALA A 37 18.90 -22.54 -6.84
CA ALA A 37 19.28 -22.03 -8.16
C ALA A 37 19.42 -20.49 -8.18
N MET A 38 18.71 -19.78 -7.31
CA MET A 38 18.84 -18.31 -7.17
C MET A 38 20.11 -17.88 -6.42
N LEU A 39 20.72 -18.77 -5.64
CA LEU A 39 21.92 -18.46 -4.84
C LEU A 39 23.23 -18.81 -5.57
N THR A 40 23.19 -19.65 -6.60
CA THR A 40 24.40 -20.14 -7.28
C THR A 40 24.94 -19.20 -8.38
N GLY A 41 24.28 -18.07 -8.66
CA GLY A 41 24.62 -17.18 -9.78
C GLY A 41 25.13 -15.79 -9.41
N CYS A 42 25.06 -15.37 -8.14
CA CYS A 42 25.50 -14.03 -7.74
C CYS A 42 26.94 -14.08 -7.22
N ASN A 43 27.89 -13.62 -8.04
CA ASN A 43 29.20 -13.25 -7.52
C ASN A 43 29.01 -12.00 -6.65
N LEU A 44 29.05 -12.14 -5.33
CA LEU A 44 28.76 -11.09 -4.33
C LEU A 44 29.80 -9.95 -4.30
N GLN A 45 30.67 -9.85 -5.31
CA GLN A 45 31.69 -8.82 -5.45
C GLN A 45 31.28 -7.64 -6.34
N ASP A 46 30.25 -7.78 -7.18
CA ASP A 46 29.72 -6.69 -8.01
C ASP A 46 28.40 -6.15 -7.40
N GLY A 47 28.50 -5.08 -6.60
CA GLY A 47 27.35 -4.45 -5.91
C GLY A 47 26.19 -4.13 -6.87
N ASP A 48 26.50 -3.61 -8.06
CA ASP A 48 25.50 -3.21 -9.06
C ASP A 48 24.63 -4.37 -9.59
N GLN A 49 25.18 -5.57 -9.71
CA GLN A 49 24.43 -6.73 -10.19
C GLN A 49 23.58 -7.34 -9.09
N VAL A 50 24.12 -7.39 -7.87
CA VAL A 50 23.38 -7.83 -6.68
C VAL A 50 22.18 -6.89 -6.46
N ASP A 51 22.39 -5.58 -6.53
CA ASP A 51 21.31 -4.59 -6.35
C ASP A 51 20.20 -4.75 -7.41
N LYS A 52 20.56 -4.97 -8.68
CA LYS A 52 19.56 -5.22 -9.74
C LYS A 52 18.71 -6.46 -9.45
N VAL A 53 19.34 -7.54 -8.98
CA VAL A 53 18.63 -8.77 -8.62
C VAL A 53 17.73 -8.53 -7.40
N LEU A 54 18.23 -7.85 -6.37
CA LEU A 54 17.44 -7.52 -5.18
C LEU A 54 16.23 -6.65 -5.52
N TRP A 55 16.40 -5.63 -6.37
CA TRP A 55 15.29 -4.81 -6.85
C TRP A 55 14.28 -5.60 -7.69
N ALA A 56 14.74 -6.54 -8.52
CA ALA A 56 13.85 -7.41 -9.28
C ALA A 56 13.02 -8.33 -8.35
N LEU A 57 13.66 -8.92 -7.34
CA LEU A 57 13.00 -9.74 -6.32
C LEU A 57 12.02 -8.90 -5.48
N SER A 58 12.39 -7.68 -5.10
CA SER A 58 11.53 -6.75 -4.37
C SER A 58 10.26 -6.42 -5.17
N ARG A 59 10.40 -6.10 -6.47
CA ARG A 59 9.25 -5.86 -7.37
C ARG A 59 8.38 -7.10 -7.56
N TRP A 60 8.99 -8.29 -7.58
CA TRP A 60 8.21 -9.53 -7.62
C TRP A 60 7.41 -9.73 -6.32
N ASN A 61 8.04 -9.49 -5.17
CA ASN A 61 7.36 -9.51 -3.87
C ASN A 61 6.20 -8.49 -3.84
N ASP A 62 6.40 -7.26 -4.34
CA ASP A 62 5.33 -6.25 -4.43
C ASP A 62 4.13 -6.74 -5.25
N ARG A 63 4.39 -7.43 -6.38
CA ARG A 63 3.32 -8.00 -7.21
C ARG A 63 2.56 -9.12 -6.48
N VAL A 64 3.27 -9.96 -5.73
CA VAL A 64 2.65 -11.02 -4.93
C VAL A 64 1.80 -10.41 -3.82
N GLN A 65 2.30 -9.40 -3.11
CA GLN A 65 1.53 -8.70 -2.09
C GLN A 65 0.32 -7.97 -2.69
N ALA A 66 0.47 -7.31 -3.85
CA ALA A 66 -0.63 -6.71 -4.59
C ALA A 66 -1.75 -7.69 -4.94
N TRP A 67 -1.38 -8.94 -5.26
CA TRP A 67 -2.36 -10.00 -5.49
C TRP A 67 -2.99 -10.49 -4.18
N LEU A 68 -2.20 -10.76 -3.13
CA LEU A 68 -2.68 -11.27 -1.84
C LEU A 68 -3.60 -10.30 -1.12
N PHE A 69 -3.28 -9.01 -1.18
CA PHE A 69 -3.99 -7.93 -0.50
C PHE A 69 -4.85 -7.11 -1.49
N GLY A 70 -5.10 -7.65 -2.68
CA GLY A 70 -5.76 -6.97 -3.78
C GLY A 70 -7.25 -6.70 -3.56
N GLY A 71 -7.59 -5.43 -3.34
CA GLY A 71 -8.79 -4.75 -3.86
C GLY A 71 -10.13 -4.92 -3.13
N GLN A 72 -10.38 -6.02 -2.42
CA GLN A 72 -11.69 -6.24 -1.77
C GLN A 72 -11.67 -6.52 -0.28
N ARG A 73 -10.50 -6.81 0.30
CA ARG A 73 -10.42 -7.07 1.74
C ARG A 73 -10.49 -5.75 2.50
N LEU A 74 -11.64 -5.51 3.13
CA LEU A 74 -11.81 -4.37 4.01
C LEU A 74 -10.92 -4.52 5.26
N ALA A 75 -10.28 -3.43 5.63
CA ALA A 75 -9.67 -3.26 6.94
C ALA A 75 -10.78 -3.23 8.01
N PRO A 76 -10.51 -3.76 9.22
CA PRO A 76 -11.46 -3.70 10.32
C PRO A 76 -11.91 -2.27 10.62
N VAL A 77 -13.22 -2.12 10.84
CA VAL A 77 -13.84 -0.88 11.31
C VAL A 77 -14.09 -1.01 12.81
N TYR A 78 -13.81 0.05 13.54
CA TYR A 78 -13.91 0.11 14.99
C TYR A 78 -15.06 1.02 15.43
N ARG A 79 -15.41 0.96 16.71
CA ARG A 79 -16.39 1.85 17.32
C ARG A 79 -15.73 3.15 17.82
N GLU A 80 -16.53 4.19 18.02
CA GLU A 80 -16.05 5.49 18.53
C GLU A 80 -15.37 5.39 19.91
N ASP A 81 -15.85 4.52 20.80
CA ASP A 81 -15.27 4.28 22.13
C ASP A 81 -13.89 3.61 22.10
N GLN A 82 -13.44 3.14 20.93
CA GLN A 82 -12.14 2.50 20.73
C GLN A 82 -11.09 3.44 20.12
N ILE A 83 -11.45 4.70 19.85
CA ILE A 83 -10.51 5.69 19.30
C ILE A 83 -9.39 5.95 20.32
N THR A 84 -8.15 6.00 19.83
CA THR A 84 -6.96 6.24 20.65
C THR A 84 -6.83 7.74 20.94
N HIS A 85 -6.70 8.10 22.21
CA HIS A 85 -6.54 9.48 22.67
C HIS A 85 -5.34 9.60 23.65
N PRO A 86 -4.35 10.49 23.39
CA PRO A 86 -4.16 11.22 22.14
C PRO A 86 -3.81 10.27 20.98
N PHE A 87 -4.12 10.67 19.75
CA PHE A 87 -3.67 9.93 18.57
C PHE A 87 -2.18 10.23 18.33
N PRO A 88 -1.30 9.21 18.15
CA PRO A 88 0.14 9.45 18.09
C PRO A 88 0.55 10.28 16.87
N PHE A 89 1.47 11.22 17.09
CA PHE A 89 2.16 11.93 16.02
C PHE A 89 3.07 10.97 15.24
N ASN A 90 3.19 11.19 13.93
CA ASN A 90 4.04 10.37 13.07
C ASN A 90 4.54 11.17 11.86
N ALA A 91 5.85 11.32 11.71
CA ALA A 91 6.47 11.96 10.55
C ALA A 91 7.95 11.56 10.47
N PHE A 92 8.62 11.91 9.37
CA PHE A 92 10.08 11.78 9.24
C PHE A 92 10.83 12.96 9.88
N TYR A 93 10.09 13.84 10.56
CA TYR A 93 10.56 15.03 11.28
C TYR A 93 9.88 15.12 12.65
N PRO A 94 10.46 15.86 13.61
CA PRO A 94 9.84 16.09 14.91
C PRO A 94 8.63 17.03 14.84
N GLU A 95 7.70 16.93 15.78
CA GLU A 95 6.41 17.66 15.79
C GLU A 95 6.55 19.19 15.66
N TYR A 96 7.60 19.79 16.21
CA TYR A 96 7.84 21.24 16.08
C TYR A 96 8.23 21.70 14.66
N ASN A 97 8.46 20.77 13.73
CA ASN A 97 8.72 21.03 12.31
C ASN A 97 7.51 20.77 11.41
N VAL A 98 6.32 20.56 11.99
CA VAL A 98 5.07 20.44 11.21
C VAL A 98 4.91 21.69 10.34
N PRO A 99 4.69 21.54 9.02
CA PRO A 99 4.58 22.68 8.12
C PRO A 99 3.32 23.48 8.43
N ASP A 100 3.46 24.80 8.41
CA ASP A 100 2.32 25.71 8.36
C ASP A 100 1.87 25.86 6.90
N VAL A 101 0.69 25.34 6.57
CA VAL A 101 0.15 25.36 5.20
C VAL A 101 -0.86 26.50 5.10
N ASP A 102 -0.51 27.54 4.35
CA ASP A 102 -1.41 28.66 4.08
C ASP A 102 -2.61 28.20 3.23
N LEU A 103 -3.82 28.43 3.77
CA LEU A 103 -5.07 28.02 3.18
C LEU A 103 -5.59 28.96 2.09
N SER A 104 -5.24 30.24 2.12
CA SER A 104 -5.79 31.19 1.13
C SER A 104 -5.38 30.77 -0.29
N ASP A 105 -4.15 30.26 -0.40
CA ASP A 105 -3.54 29.86 -1.66
C ASP A 105 -3.50 28.34 -1.85
N TYR A 106 -3.92 27.55 -0.86
CA TYR A 106 -3.91 26.09 -0.99
C TYR A 106 -4.79 25.62 -2.14
N ARG A 107 -4.19 24.88 -3.07
CA ARG A 107 -4.88 24.11 -4.11
C ARG A 107 -4.26 22.73 -4.18
N LEU A 108 -5.11 21.71 -4.37
CA LEU A 108 -4.65 20.39 -4.77
C LEU A 108 -4.44 20.40 -6.29
N GLU A 109 -3.18 20.33 -6.70
CA GLU A 109 -2.78 20.19 -8.10
C GLU A 109 -3.03 18.76 -8.58
N VAL A 110 -3.55 18.64 -9.81
CA VAL A 110 -3.91 17.34 -10.42
C VAL A 110 -3.25 17.22 -11.79
N SER A 111 -2.42 16.18 -11.97
CA SER A 111 -1.65 16.02 -13.21
C SER A 111 -1.55 14.56 -13.70
N GLY A 112 -0.78 14.32 -14.75
CA GLY A 112 -0.60 13.00 -15.35
C GLY A 112 -1.75 12.53 -16.26
N LEU A 113 -2.08 11.24 -16.17
CA LEU A 113 -3.10 10.54 -16.97
C LEU A 113 -4.53 10.84 -16.45
N VAL A 114 -4.91 12.11 -16.53
CA VAL A 114 -6.18 12.65 -16.04
C VAL A 114 -6.76 13.61 -17.08
N GLN A 115 -8.08 13.61 -17.28
CA GLN A 115 -8.77 14.52 -18.21
C GLN A 115 -8.90 15.94 -17.65
N LYS A 116 -9.34 16.08 -16.39
CA LYS A 116 -9.60 17.37 -15.72
C LYS A 116 -8.45 17.75 -14.79
N LYS A 117 -7.55 18.61 -15.26
CA LYS A 117 -6.31 19.00 -14.57
C LYS A 117 -6.39 20.34 -13.82
N GLN A 118 -7.58 20.90 -13.66
CA GLN A 118 -7.74 22.13 -12.90
C GLN A 118 -7.38 21.90 -11.41
N PRO A 119 -6.72 22.87 -10.76
CA PRO A 119 -6.46 22.80 -9.32
C PRO A 119 -7.76 22.78 -8.51
N TRP A 120 -7.75 22.08 -7.38
CA TRP A 120 -8.92 21.89 -6.51
C TRP A 120 -8.81 22.68 -5.20
N THR A 121 -9.86 23.42 -4.85
CA THR A 121 -9.99 24.02 -3.53
C THR A 121 -10.47 23.00 -2.50
N LEU A 122 -10.22 23.25 -1.21
CA LEU A 122 -10.78 22.44 -0.12
C LEU A 122 -12.31 22.46 -0.15
N GLU A 123 -12.91 23.60 -0.48
CA GLU A 123 -14.36 23.71 -0.61
C GLU A 123 -14.90 22.78 -1.71
N ALA A 124 -14.24 22.74 -2.87
CA ALA A 124 -14.63 21.86 -3.96
C ALA A 124 -14.51 20.37 -3.56
N LEU A 125 -13.45 20.00 -2.82
CA LEU A 125 -13.30 18.66 -2.26
C LEU A 125 -14.43 18.32 -1.27
N ARG A 126 -14.80 19.25 -0.39
CA ARG A 126 -15.89 19.06 0.59
C ARG A 126 -17.28 18.90 -0.05
N ARG A 127 -17.48 19.42 -1.26
CA ARG A 127 -18.74 19.26 -2.02
C ARG A 127 -18.88 17.87 -2.67
N LEU A 128 -17.80 17.09 -2.76
CA LEU A 128 -17.87 15.71 -3.23
C LEU A 128 -18.48 14.79 -2.16
N PRO A 129 -18.96 13.58 -2.53
CA PRO A 129 -19.41 12.61 -1.55
C PRO A 129 -18.35 12.33 -0.48
N GLN A 130 -18.76 12.47 0.79
CA GLN A 130 -17.89 12.24 1.95
C GLN A 130 -18.14 10.86 2.55
N ARG A 131 -17.10 10.30 3.15
CA ARG A 131 -17.13 9.04 3.91
C ARG A 131 -16.36 9.23 5.22
N SER A 132 -16.82 8.57 6.28
CA SER A 132 -16.13 8.50 7.57
C SER A 132 -15.85 7.04 7.90
N ASP A 133 -14.60 6.71 8.22
CA ASP A 133 -14.19 5.37 8.63
C ASP A 133 -13.35 5.45 9.92
N ILE A 134 -13.70 4.64 10.92
CA ILE A 134 -12.90 4.46 12.13
C ILE A 134 -12.00 3.25 11.92
N THR A 135 -10.72 3.49 11.63
CA THR A 135 -9.77 2.45 11.22
C THR A 135 -8.47 2.55 11.99
N ARG A 136 -7.74 1.42 12.05
CA ARG A 136 -6.41 1.37 12.66
C ARG A 136 -5.34 1.83 11.68
N LEU A 137 -4.49 2.75 12.12
CA LEU A 137 -3.21 3.03 11.49
C LEU A 137 -2.14 2.15 12.16
N ILE A 138 -1.34 1.46 11.37
CA ILE A 138 -0.21 0.65 11.86
C ILE A 138 1.07 1.34 11.40
N CYS A 139 1.87 1.82 12.36
CA CYS A 139 3.14 2.46 12.05
C CYS A 139 4.25 1.42 11.95
N ILE A 140 5.22 1.70 11.08
CA ILE A 140 6.44 0.88 10.97
C ILE A 140 7.29 0.93 12.25
N GLU A 141 7.13 1.97 13.05
CA GLU A 141 7.81 2.18 14.33
C GLU A 141 7.31 1.25 15.46
N GLY A 142 6.45 0.28 15.15
CA GLY A 142 6.03 -0.77 16.09
C GLY A 142 4.79 -0.45 16.93
N TRP A 143 4.07 0.63 16.62
CA TRP A 143 2.83 1.00 17.29
C TRP A 143 1.63 1.02 16.33
N SER A 144 0.42 0.98 16.89
CA SER A 144 -0.81 1.19 16.13
C SER A 144 -1.83 1.98 16.93
N ALA A 145 -2.65 2.76 16.23
CA ALA A 145 -3.67 3.61 16.85
C ALA A 145 -4.96 3.59 16.02
N ILE A 146 -6.10 3.66 16.69
CA ILE A 146 -7.41 3.73 16.06
C ILE A 146 -7.81 5.19 15.95
N GLY A 147 -8.17 5.64 14.74
CA GLY A 147 -8.60 7.00 14.48
C GLY A 147 -9.83 7.04 13.58
N GLN A 148 -10.64 8.08 13.75
CA GLN A 148 -11.75 8.39 12.84
C GLN A 148 -11.28 9.36 11.78
N TRP A 149 -11.33 8.93 10.52
CA TRP A 149 -10.91 9.72 9.37
C TRP A 149 -12.11 9.97 8.47
N SER A 150 -12.31 11.23 8.07
CA SER A 150 -13.39 11.58 7.15
C SER A 150 -12.89 12.40 5.98
N GLY A 151 -13.46 12.16 4.80
CA GLY A 151 -13.09 12.86 3.59
C GLY A 151 -13.68 12.22 2.32
N VAL A 152 -13.07 12.52 1.17
CA VAL A 152 -13.54 12.03 -0.13
C VAL A 152 -12.95 10.64 -0.38
N PRO A 153 -13.76 9.61 -0.73
CA PRO A 153 -13.21 8.36 -1.24
C PRO A 153 -12.33 8.63 -2.47
N LEU A 154 -11.09 8.16 -2.47
CA LEU A 154 -10.14 8.47 -3.55
C LEU A 154 -10.65 7.97 -4.90
N LYS A 155 -11.31 6.80 -4.93
CA LYS A 155 -12.02 6.30 -6.12
C LYS A 155 -12.97 7.34 -6.71
N THR A 156 -13.82 7.94 -5.88
CA THR A 156 -14.80 8.95 -6.30
C THR A 156 -14.11 10.19 -6.86
N PHE A 157 -13.02 10.63 -6.23
CA PHE A 157 -12.23 11.75 -6.74
C PHE A 157 -11.60 11.44 -8.10
N LEU A 158 -10.95 10.28 -8.25
CA LEU A 158 -10.33 9.83 -9.50
C LEU A 158 -11.33 9.72 -10.65
N GLU A 159 -12.51 9.14 -10.40
CA GLU A 159 -13.61 9.08 -11.37
C GLU A 159 -14.09 10.48 -11.75
N HIS A 160 -14.23 11.39 -10.78
CA HIS A 160 -14.70 12.75 -11.02
C HIS A 160 -13.76 13.56 -11.93
N ILE A 161 -12.45 13.44 -11.70
CA ILE A 161 -11.42 14.13 -12.51
C ILE A 161 -11.16 13.44 -13.86
N GLY A 162 -11.78 12.27 -14.11
CA GLY A 162 -11.55 11.48 -15.32
C GLY A 162 -10.13 10.93 -15.38
N ALA A 163 -9.63 10.38 -14.27
CA ALA A 163 -8.37 9.65 -14.22
C ALA A 163 -8.46 8.36 -15.04
N ASP A 164 -7.37 7.99 -15.70
CA ASP A 164 -7.22 6.65 -16.29
C ASP A 164 -7.07 5.62 -15.16
N THR A 165 -8.18 4.97 -14.79
CA THR A 165 -8.20 3.93 -13.74
C THR A 165 -7.57 2.61 -14.18
N THR A 166 -7.09 2.51 -15.42
CA THR A 166 -6.29 1.39 -15.91
C THR A 166 -4.78 1.63 -15.76
N ALA A 167 -4.39 2.87 -15.42
CA ALA A 167 -3.01 3.21 -15.12
C ALA A 167 -2.50 2.47 -13.88
N LYS A 168 -1.18 2.37 -13.75
CA LYS A 168 -0.57 1.56 -12.68
C LYS A 168 -0.57 2.23 -11.32
N TYR A 169 -0.35 3.55 -11.27
CA TYR A 169 -0.03 4.24 -10.02
C TYR A 169 -0.76 5.57 -9.86
N VAL A 170 -1.00 5.91 -8.59
CA VAL A 170 -1.34 7.27 -8.13
C VAL A 170 -0.22 7.72 -7.20
N ALA A 171 0.32 8.92 -7.43
CA ALA A 171 1.43 9.46 -6.69
C ALA A 171 1.10 10.85 -6.12
N PHE A 172 1.80 11.19 -5.04
CA PHE A 172 1.52 12.35 -4.22
C PHE A 172 2.81 13.12 -3.91
N LYS A 173 2.74 14.44 -3.94
CA LYS A 173 3.78 15.33 -3.41
C LYS A 173 3.19 16.23 -2.33
N CYS A 174 3.97 16.49 -1.29
CA CYS A 174 3.51 17.09 -0.06
C CYS A 174 4.29 18.37 0.28
N ALA A 175 3.65 19.27 1.02
CA ALA A 175 4.25 20.55 1.41
C ALA A 175 5.50 20.39 2.29
N ASP A 176 5.59 19.30 3.05
CA ASP A 176 6.75 18.96 3.89
C ASP A 176 7.93 18.34 3.11
N ARG A 177 7.86 18.29 1.77
CA ARG A 177 8.79 17.60 0.86
C ARG A 177 8.69 16.08 0.87
N TYR A 178 7.69 15.52 1.55
CA TYR A 178 7.40 14.11 1.46
C TYR A 178 6.75 13.77 0.11
N TYR A 179 6.98 12.56 -0.36
CA TYR A 179 6.33 12.02 -1.54
C TYR A 179 6.09 10.53 -1.35
N SER A 180 4.98 10.05 -1.90
CA SER A 180 4.61 8.64 -1.82
C SER A 180 3.75 8.28 -3.01
N SER A 181 3.52 6.99 -3.19
CA SER A 181 2.69 6.46 -4.26
C SER A 181 2.02 5.16 -3.87
N ILE A 182 0.94 4.82 -4.54
CA ILE A 182 0.22 3.57 -4.36
C ILE A 182 -0.16 3.00 -5.73
N ASP A 183 -0.38 1.69 -5.78
CA ASP A 183 -0.98 1.06 -6.96
C ASP A 183 -2.43 1.51 -7.13
N MET A 184 -2.90 1.52 -8.37
CA MET A 184 -4.26 1.93 -8.69
C MET A 184 -5.33 1.08 -7.98
N ALA A 185 -5.09 -0.21 -7.74
CA ALA A 185 -6.05 -1.04 -7.01
C ALA A 185 -6.20 -0.58 -5.55
N THR A 186 -5.10 -0.21 -4.88
CA THR A 186 -5.14 0.46 -3.58
C THR A 186 -5.84 1.82 -3.66
N ALA A 187 -5.61 2.60 -4.72
CA ALA A 187 -6.27 3.90 -4.87
C ALA A 187 -7.80 3.80 -5.05
N LEU A 188 -8.25 2.76 -5.75
CA LEU A 188 -9.66 2.45 -5.98
C LEU A 188 -10.32 1.69 -4.82
N HIS A 189 -9.56 1.30 -3.80
CA HIS A 189 -10.07 0.56 -2.65
C HIS A 189 -11.13 1.40 -1.89
N PRO A 190 -12.27 0.80 -1.47
CA PRO A 190 -13.40 1.55 -0.91
C PRO A 190 -13.13 2.30 0.41
N GLN A 191 -12.05 1.96 1.13
CA GLN A 191 -11.63 2.65 2.36
C GLN A 191 -10.40 3.55 2.16
N THR A 192 -9.95 3.77 0.92
CA THR A 192 -8.90 4.74 0.64
C THR A 192 -9.54 6.12 0.53
N LEU A 193 -9.13 7.04 1.41
CA LEU A 193 -9.70 8.38 1.52
C LEU A 193 -8.64 9.46 1.25
N LEU A 194 -9.04 10.51 0.56
CA LEU A 194 -8.49 11.85 0.73
C LEU A 194 -9.15 12.44 1.97
N ALA A 195 -8.51 12.27 3.12
CA ALA A 195 -9.06 12.70 4.41
C ALA A 195 -8.85 14.20 4.61
N LEU A 196 -9.91 14.86 5.07
CA LEU A 196 -10.01 16.30 5.35
C LEU A 196 -10.22 16.57 6.84
N ASP A 197 -10.79 15.59 7.55
CA ASP A 197 -11.19 15.70 8.95
C ASP A 197 -10.66 14.52 9.78
N PHE A 198 -10.38 14.78 11.05
CA PHE A 198 -10.07 13.78 12.07
C PHE A 198 -11.08 13.90 13.21
N GLY A 199 -11.80 12.81 13.51
CA GLY A 199 -12.99 12.88 14.35
C GLY A 199 -14.08 13.73 13.68
N LYS A 200 -14.52 14.79 14.38
CA LYS A 200 -15.59 15.71 13.94
C LYS A 200 -15.09 17.11 13.55
N THR A 201 -13.78 17.29 13.46
CA THR A 201 -13.14 18.58 13.14
C THR A 201 -12.20 18.43 11.95
N PRO A 202 -11.86 19.52 11.24
CA PRO A 202 -10.77 19.52 10.30
C PRO A 202 -9.50 18.93 10.90
N LEU A 203 -8.67 18.32 10.05
CA LEU A 203 -7.37 17.80 10.46
C LEU A 203 -6.59 18.88 11.25
N PRO A 204 -5.97 18.56 12.39
CA PRO A 204 -4.92 19.42 12.92
C PRO A 204 -3.68 19.35 12.00
N PRO A 205 -2.81 20.37 12.02
CA PRO A 205 -1.54 20.35 11.29
C PRO A 205 -0.75 19.05 11.50
N ASP A 206 -0.63 18.60 12.74
CA ASP A 206 0.11 17.38 13.13
C ASP A 206 -0.37 16.11 12.41
N TYR A 207 -1.64 16.08 12.00
CA TYR A 207 -2.24 14.93 11.31
C TYR A 207 -2.34 15.13 9.80
N GLY A 208 -1.81 16.21 9.26
CA GLY A 208 -1.65 16.44 7.82
C GLY A 208 -2.61 17.44 7.22
N TYR A 209 -3.04 18.45 8.00
CA TYR A 209 -3.85 19.55 7.48
C TYR A 209 -3.22 20.20 6.24
N PRO A 210 -3.98 20.56 5.19
CA PRO A 210 -5.44 20.44 5.09
C PRO A 210 -5.93 19.15 4.44
N LEU A 211 -5.02 18.34 3.90
CA LEU A 211 -5.36 17.12 3.16
C LEU A 211 -4.31 16.05 3.38
N ARG A 212 -4.75 14.85 3.74
CA ARG A 212 -3.89 13.67 3.81
C ARG A 212 -4.50 12.50 3.03
N LEU A 213 -3.65 11.54 2.69
CA LEU A 213 -4.11 10.23 2.27
C LEU A 213 -4.34 9.36 3.50
N ARG A 214 -5.40 8.56 3.47
CA ARG A 214 -5.66 7.50 4.44
C ARG A 214 -5.93 6.19 3.70
N VAL A 215 -5.08 5.19 3.95
CA VAL A 215 -5.12 3.84 3.38
C VAL A 215 -5.01 2.83 4.52
N PRO A 216 -6.12 2.27 5.02
CA PRO A 216 -6.12 1.40 6.20
C PRO A 216 -5.54 0.00 5.95
N THR A 217 -5.35 -0.38 4.69
CA THR A 217 -4.72 -1.64 4.26
C THR A 217 -3.21 -1.51 4.05
N LYS A 218 -2.60 -0.39 4.45
CA LYS A 218 -1.17 -0.09 4.28
C LYS A 218 -0.54 0.41 5.57
N LEU A 219 0.78 0.26 5.66
CA LEU A 219 1.57 0.87 6.74
C LEU A 219 1.51 2.40 6.71
N GLY A 220 1.72 3.01 7.88
CA GLY A 220 1.54 4.44 8.12
C GLY A 220 2.33 5.35 7.17
N PHE A 221 3.51 4.93 6.73
CA PHE A 221 4.34 5.74 5.83
C PHE A 221 3.76 5.86 4.39
N LYS A 222 2.84 4.96 4.01
CA LYS A 222 2.07 5.05 2.76
C LYS A 222 0.87 6.00 2.84
N ASN A 223 0.71 6.73 3.95
CA ASN A 223 -0.40 7.66 4.21
C ASN A 223 0.13 9.11 4.27
N PRO A 224 0.63 9.68 3.15
CA PRO A 224 1.22 11.02 3.10
C PRO A 224 0.29 12.10 3.65
N LYS A 225 0.90 13.11 4.27
CA LYS A 225 0.26 14.27 4.91
C LYS A 225 0.49 15.52 4.06
N HIS A 226 -0.29 16.59 4.27
CA HIS A 226 -0.08 17.89 3.62
C HIS A 226 0.02 17.81 2.08
N ILE A 227 -0.86 17.00 1.46
CA ILE A 227 -0.80 16.72 0.02
C ILE A 227 -1.08 18.01 -0.77
N GLY A 228 -0.16 18.38 -1.65
CA GLY A 228 -0.29 19.51 -2.58
C GLY A 228 -0.49 19.07 -4.03
N GLU A 229 0.00 17.91 -4.43
CA GLU A 229 -0.15 17.39 -5.80
C GLU A 229 -0.56 15.91 -5.78
N LEU A 230 -1.48 15.54 -6.68
CA LEU A 230 -1.85 14.17 -7.03
C LEU A 230 -1.66 13.96 -8.53
N PHE A 231 -1.02 12.87 -8.94
CA PHE A 231 -0.89 12.53 -10.35
C PHE A 231 -1.00 11.04 -10.65
N VAL A 232 -1.54 10.73 -11.82
CA VAL A 232 -1.75 9.36 -12.30
C VAL A 232 -0.71 9.01 -13.35
N THR A 233 -0.05 7.86 -13.22
CA THR A 233 1.06 7.48 -14.11
C THR A 233 1.23 5.98 -14.27
N ASN A 234 1.84 5.58 -15.39
CA ASN A 234 2.30 4.22 -15.65
C ASN A 234 3.79 4.00 -15.35
N GLN A 235 4.52 5.08 -15.08
CA GLN A 235 5.93 5.03 -14.69
C GLN A 235 6.01 4.88 -13.17
N TYR A 236 6.91 4.03 -12.68
CA TYR A 236 7.09 3.83 -11.25
C TYR A 236 7.56 5.14 -10.60
N PRO A 237 6.75 5.76 -9.72
CA PRO A 237 7.03 7.11 -9.22
C PRO A 237 7.93 7.11 -7.98
N GLY A 238 8.29 5.94 -7.42
CA GLY A 238 9.05 5.84 -6.17
C GLY A 238 8.25 6.23 -4.94
N GLY A 239 8.96 6.51 -3.86
CA GLY A 239 8.40 6.99 -2.59
C GLY A 239 9.52 7.27 -1.59
N TYR A 240 9.30 8.21 -0.68
CA TYR A 240 10.35 8.72 0.18
C TYR A 240 11.10 7.63 0.97
N TRP A 241 10.39 6.65 1.54
CA TRP A 241 11.03 5.55 2.27
C TRP A 241 11.46 4.42 1.34
N GLU A 242 10.73 4.20 0.27
CA GLU A 242 11.02 3.17 -0.72
C GLU A 242 12.35 3.43 -1.43
N ASP A 243 12.65 4.70 -1.71
CA ASP A 243 13.93 5.13 -2.25
C ASP A 243 15.09 4.97 -1.24
N GLN A 244 14.77 4.74 0.04
CA GLN A 244 15.70 4.39 1.11
C GLN A 244 15.71 2.87 1.41
N GLY A 245 15.08 2.05 0.58
CA GLY A 245 15.12 0.59 0.67
C GLY A 245 13.93 -0.06 1.38
N TYR A 246 12.89 0.70 1.74
CA TYR A 246 11.67 0.12 2.30
C TYR A 246 10.84 -0.59 1.22
N ASN A 247 10.05 -1.59 1.62
CA ASN A 247 9.16 -2.28 0.69
C ASN A 247 8.07 -1.34 0.15
N TRP A 248 7.88 -1.29 -1.18
CA TRP A 248 6.98 -0.33 -1.79
C TRP A 248 5.50 -0.66 -1.60
N PHE A 249 5.12 -1.94 -1.69
CA PHE A 249 3.71 -2.29 -1.55
C PHE A 249 3.19 -2.09 -0.13
N SER A 250 3.93 -2.53 0.90
CA SER A 250 3.66 -2.30 2.33
C SER A 250 2.22 -2.52 2.76
N GLY A 251 1.65 -3.65 2.32
CA GLY A 251 0.30 -4.10 2.65
C GLY A 251 0.20 -4.82 4.00
N ILE A 252 -0.95 -4.69 4.65
CA ILE A 252 -1.31 -5.33 5.93
C ILE A 252 -2.69 -6.01 5.86
#